data_AF-A0A316V989-F1
#
_entry.id   AF-A0A316V989-F1
#
_cell.length_a   1.000
_cell.length_b   1.000
_cell.length_c   1.000
_cell.angle_alpha   90.00
_cell.angle_beta   90.00
_cell.angle_gamma   90.00
#
_symmetry.space_group_name_H-M   'P 1'
#
loop_
_entity.id
_entity.type
_entity.pdbx_description
1 polymer ?
#
loop_
_entity_poly.entity_id
_entity_poly.type
_entity_poly.pdbx_seq_one_letter_code
_entity_poly.pdbx_strand_id
1 'polypeptide(L)'
;MTSANTPKREDVEIFIRLFDAHLAQSSTTTSSPESIIPITYRDDTNSPSDTVDPTAQLELFKSKLPKSEQEYFGRLAEQRRSAFHANQAQRRQAYLHSLLVQLPPFSLSQQDKAHLRSNSARQRRLQDLQTFCKRFCTPSNIGVRPFFAALKRLLEAQSSDRYGRRLQWLLDDAVLMETGGDDFMQSAVYILKAVLHFEENKPLDRATLNPFSDEISTKPNEQDTEGVENSEILRIWTIPAHLGNLECASLARIIPSHVLPKRGKGSSPAYANGALDRLARDDEEQQSLSIVELPTGSLRYAPLTTASRDADYRGGWIEWIIDWVVSFVRIH
;
A
#
# COMPACT_ATOMS: atom_id res chain seq x y z
N MET A 1 -12.63 -18.00 51.17
CA MET A 1 -13.21 -16.76 50.61
C MET A 1 -12.08 -15.77 50.38
N THR A 2 -11.34 -15.91 49.29
CA THR A 2 -10.31 -14.95 48.87
C THR A 2 -11.01 -13.84 48.11
N SER A 3 -11.19 -12.69 48.75
CA SER A 3 -11.60 -11.46 48.07
C SER A 3 -10.60 -11.20 46.94
N ALA A 4 -11.03 -11.36 45.68
CA ALA A 4 -10.23 -10.96 44.54
C ALA A 4 -9.98 -9.45 44.69
N ASN A 5 -8.73 -9.08 45.00
CA ASN A 5 -8.33 -7.70 45.23
C ASN A 5 -8.40 -6.98 43.88
N THR A 6 -9.58 -6.45 43.54
CA THR A 6 -9.75 -5.62 42.36
C THR A 6 -8.96 -4.32 42.55
N PRO A 7 -8.10 -3.94 41.60
CA PRO A 7 -7.30 -2.72 41.71
C PRO A 7 -8.20 -1.50 41.83
N LYS A 8 -7.74 -0.47 42.53
CA LYS A 8 -8.50 0.77 42.69
C LYS A 8 -8.73 1.40 41.32
N ARG A 9 -9.92 1.96 41.12
CA ARG A 9 -10.29 2.64 39.88
C ARG A 9 -9.29 3.73 39.47
N GLU A 10 -8.78 4.48 40.44
CA GLU A 10 -7.77 5.53 40.22
C GLU A 10 -6.47 4.98 39.63
N ASP A 11 -5.99 3.83 40.13
CA ASP A 11 -4.79 3.18 39.63
C ASP A 11 -4.97 2.69 38.19
N VAL A 12 -6.19 2.23 37.84
CA VAL A 12 -6.55 1.86 36.47
C VAL A 12 -6.55 3.07 35.53
N GLU A 13 -7.13 4.20 35.94
CA GLU A 13 -7.17 5.42 35.13
C GLU A 13 -5.77 6.02 34.92
N ILE A 14 -4.93 6.04 35.96
CA ILE A 14 -3.53 6.48 35.87
C ILE A 14 -2.76 5.58 34.89
N PHE A 15 -2.88 4.26 35.04
CA PHE A 15 -2.21 3.32 34.15
C PHE A 15 -2.60 3.51 32.69
N ILE A 16 -3.90 3.63 32.40
CA ILE A 16 -4.40 3.83 31.03
C ILE A 16 -3.79 5.09 30.42
N ARG A 17 -3.78 6.22 31.14
CA ARG A 17 -3.21 7.48 30.64
C ARG A 17 -1.71 7.37 30.34
N LEU A 18 -0.95 6.77 31.26
CA LEU A 18 0.50 6.58 31.08
C LEU A 18 0.80 5.63 29.92
N PHE A 19 0.03 4.54 29.81
CA PHE A 19 0.22 3.53 28.77
C PHE A 19 -0.15 4.07 27.39
N ASP A 20 -1.25 4.81 27.27
CA ASP A 20 -1.64 5.45 26.00
C ASP A 20 -0.62 6.51 25.57
N ALA A 21 -0.08 7.29 26.51
CA ALA A 21 0.99 8.24 26.23
C ALA A 21 2.28 7.55 25.76
N HIS A 22 2.64 6.42 26.38
CA HIS A 22 3.75 5.58 25.95
C HIS A 22 3.54 5.03 24.52
N LEU A 23 2.35 4.52 24.21
CA LEU A 23 2.00 4.06 22.86
C LEU A 23 2.11 5.20 21.83
N ALA A 24 1.65 6.41 22.17
CA ALA A 24 1.75 7.58 21.28
C ALA A 24 3.21 8.03 21.04
N GLN A 25 4.11 7.90 22.01
CA GLN A 25 5.53 8.19 21.82
C GLN A 25 6.24 7.14 20.97
N SER A 26 5.83 5.88 21.09
CA SER A 26 6.42 4.80 20.29
C SER A 26 6.12 4.95 18.79
N SER A 27 5.04 5.65 18.40
CA SER A 27 4.65 5.82 17.01
C SER A 27 5.29 7.04 16.30
N THR A 28 5.81 8.04 17.03
CA THR A 28 6.37 9.27 16.44
C THR A 28 7.83 9.15 15.99
N THR A 29 8.49 8.04 16.27
CA THR A 29 9.93 7.85 15.97
C THR A 29 10.26 7.53 14.51
N THR A 30 9.29 7.46 13.59
CA THR A 30 9.54 7.09 12.18
C THR A 30 9.18 8.10 11.09
N SER A 31 8.67 9.29 11.40
CA SER A 31 8.54 10.35 10.39
C SER A 31 8.33 11.74 11.00
N SER A 32 9.13 12.70 10.53
CA SER A 32 9.07 14.17 10.60
C SER A 32 8.11 14.86 11.60
N PRO A 33 8.55 15.88 12.36
CA PRO A 33 7.74 16.52 13.38
C PRO A 33 6.83 17.59 12.77
N GLU A 34 5.59 17.27 12.43
CA GLU A 34 4.57 18.30 12.24
C GLU A 34 3.26 17.99 12.97
N SER A 35 2.93 18.95 13.85
CA SER A 35 1.63 19.24 14.44
C SER A 35 1.02 18.21 15.40
N ILE A 36 1.43 18.28 16.66
CA ILE A 36 0.49 18.08 17.77
C ILE A 36 0.25 19.45 18.36
N ILE A 37 -1.00 19.93 18.25
CA ILE A 37 -1.47 21.12 18.97
C ILE A 37 -1.20 20.85 20.46
N PRO A 38 -0.39 21.68 21.15
CA PRO A 38 -0.21 21.51 22.57
C PRO A 38 -1.58 21.75 23.22
N ILE A 39 -2.08 20.75 23.94
CA ILE A 39 -3.19 20.93 24.86
C ILE A 39 -2.64 21.83 25.96
N THR A 40 -2.80 23.15 25.79
CA THR A 40 -2.49 24.12 26.83
C THR A 40 -3.55 23.97 27.91
N TYR A 41 -3.19 23.28 28.99
CA TYR A 41 -3.87 23.48 30.26
C TYR A 41 -3.44 24.86 30.77
N ARG A 42 -4.41 25.76 30.90
CA ARG A 42 -4.23 27.05 31.55
C ARG A 42 -4.26 26.78 33.05
N ASP A 43 -3.09 26.51 33.61
CA ASP A 43 -2.88 26.59 35.05
C ASP A 43 -1.81 27.67 35.27
N ASP A 44 -2.27 28.84 35.70
CA ASP A 44 -1.42 29.96 36.04
C ASP A 44 -0.70 29.61 37.35
N THR A 45 0.46 28.94 37.28
CA THR A 45 1.64 29.04 38.18
C THR A 45 2.56 27.82 38.09
N ASN A 46 3.60 27.86 37.24
CA ASN A 46 5.00 27.44 37.50
C ASN A 46 5.76 26.96 36.24
N SER A 47 7.03 27.40 36.20
CA SER A 47 8.23 26.89 35.53
C SER A 47 8.17 26.06 34.22
N PRO A 48 8.96 26.44 33.18
CA PRO A 48 9.17 25.64 31.99
C PRO A 48 10.37 24.70 32.18
N SER A 49 10.20 23.37 32.29
CA SER A 49 11.21 22.37 31.83
C SER A 49 10.97 20.88 32.14
N ASP A 50 9.95 20.44 32.87
CA ASP A 50 9.83 18.99 33.16
C ASP A 50 8.83 18.28 32.24
N THR A 51 9.27 17.96 31.01
CA THR A 51 8.58 16.95 30.19
C THR A 51 8.92 15.57 30.74
N VAL A 52 8.15 15.12 31.73
CA VAL A 52 8.39 13.82 32.36
C VAL A 52 8.10 12.70 31.37
N ASP A 53 9.07 11.82 31.14
CA ASP A 53 8.96 10.67 30.23
C ASP A 53 7.86 9.69 30.72
N PRO A 54 6.76 9.50 29.96
CA PRO A 54 5.67 8.61 30.34
C PRO A 54 6.12 7.14 30.39
N THR A 55 7.19 6.77 29.68
CA THR A 55 7.77 5.43 29.76
C THR A 55 8.41 5.20 31.13
N ALA A 56 9.20 6.15 31.62
CA ALA A 56 9.79 6.10 32.96
C ALA A 56 8.70 6.11 34.06
N GLN A 57 7.63 6.88 33.89
CA GLN A 57 6.49 6.89 34.81
C GLN A 57 5.74 5.56 34.83
N LEU A 58 5.54 4.94 33.66
CA LEU A 58 4.88 3.64 33.53
C LEU A 58 5.68 2.53 34.22
N GLU A 59 7.01 2.50 34.05
CA GLU A 59 7.88 1.51 34.72
C GLU A 59 7.91 1.73 36.24
N LEU A 60 7.97 2.99 36.68
CA LEU A 60 7.86 3.33 38.10
C LEU A 60 6.52 2.90 38.70
N PHE A 61 5.42 3.07 37.97
CA PHE A 61 4.10 2.62 38.38
C PHE A 61 4.05 1.09 38.52
N LYS A 62 4.53 0.35 37.51
CA LYS A 62 4.59 -1.13 37.53
C LYS A 62 5.40 -1.66 38.71
N SER A 63 6.54 -1.04 39.03
CA SER A 63 7.40 -1.48 40.13
C SER A 63 6.77 -1.33 41.53
N LYS A 64 5.77 -0.45 41.68
CA LYS A 64 5.07 -0.22 42.95
C LYS A 64 3.86 -1.14 43.14
N LEU A 65 3.44 -1.85 42.09
CA LEU A 65 2.25 -2.70 42.13
C LEU A 65 2.52 -4.06 42.81
N PRO A 66 1.62 -4.55 43.67
CA PRO A 66 1.64 -5.93 44.16
C PRO A 66 1.63 -6.94 43.02
N LYS A 67 2.29 -8.10 43.21
CA LYS A 67 2.34 -9.16 42.18
C LYS A 67 0.96 -9.61 41.70
N SER A 68 -0.05 -9.63 42.59
CA SER A 68 -1.43 -9.98 42.23
C SER A 68 -2.09 -9.00 41.27
N GLU A 69 -1.67 -7.73 41.25
CA GLU A 69 -2.22 -6.69 40.38
C GLU A 69 -1.43 -6.58 39.05
N GLN A 70 -0.17 -7.02 39.04
CA GLN A 70 0.66 -7.02 37.83
C GLN A 70 0.04 -7.83 36.68
N GLU A 71 -0.58 -8.98 36.98
CA GLU A 71 -1.29 -9.79 35.97
C GLU A 71 -2.53 -9.08 35.39
N TYR A 72 -3.24 -8.31 36.20
CA TYR A 72 -4.38 -7.51 35.75
C TYR A 72 -3.91 -6.39 34.81
N PHE A 73 -2.92 -5.61 35.24
CA PHE A 73 -2.37 -4.53 34.43
C PHE A 73 -1.65 -5.04 33.17
N GLY A 74 -1.08 -6.25 33.22
CA GLY A 74 -0.54 -6.94 32.04
C GLY A 74 -1.61 -7.25 31.00
N ARG A 75 -2.76 -7.80 31.42
CA ARG A 75 -3.91 -8.03 30.52
C ARG A 75 -4.48 -6.74 29.96
N LEU A 76 -4.61 -5.71 30.80
CA LEU A 76 -5.07 -4.39 30.37
C LEU A 76 -4.10 -3.75 29.35
N ALA A 77 -2.79 -3.86 29.58
CA ALA A 77 -1.77 -3.39 28.64
C ALA A 77 -1.90 -4.05 27.26
N GLU A 78 -2.08 -5.38 27.24
CA GLU A 78 -2.26 -6.14 26.01
C GLU A 78 -3.54 -5.73 25.28
N GLN A 79 -4.66 -5.61 26.01
CA GLN A 79 -5.92 -5.13 25.45
C GLN A 79 -5.78 -3.73 24.84
N ARG A 80 -5.12 -2.79 25.54
CA ARG A 80 -4.87 -1.43 25.02
C ARG A 80 -3.96 -1.43 23.82
N ARG A 81 -2.90 -2.24 23.82
CA ARG A 81 -1.98 -2.37 22.68
C ARG A 81 -2.70 -2.92 21.44
N SER A 82 -3.49 -3.98 21.61
CA SER A 82 -4.31 -4.55 20.54
C SER A 82 -5.28 -3.52 19.96
N ALA A 83 -6.05 -2.84 20.83
CA ALA A 83 -6.98 -1.79 20.42
C ALA A 83 -6.27 -0.60 19.73
N PHE A 84 -5.07 -0.23 20.17
CA PHE A 84 -4.27 0.82 19.55
C PHE A 84 -3.83 0.44 18.13
N HIS A 85 -3.28 -0.77 17.95
CA HIS A 85 -2.88 -1.24 16.62
C HIS A 85 -4.06 -1.39 15.67
N ALA A 86 -5.20 -1.90 16.14
CA ALA A 86 -6.43 -1.98 15.35
C ALA A 86 -6.90 -0.59 14.89
N ASN A 87 -6.96 0.38 15.81
CA ASN A 87 -7.31 1.77 15.47
C ASN A 87 -6.29 2.40 14.50
N GLN A 88 -5.00 2.12 14.66
CA GLN A 88 -3.96 2.62 13.77
C GLN A 88 -4.09 2.05 12.35
N ALA A 89 -4.35 0.74 12.23
CA ALA A 89 -4.61 0.09 10.95
C ALA A 89 -5.83 0.70 10.25
N GLN A 90 -6.95 0.86 10.98
CA GLN A 90 -8.18 1.47 10.44
C GLN A 90 -7.96 2.91 9.97
N ARG A 91 -7.19 3.71 10.72
CA ARG A 91 -6.84 5.09 10.31
C ARG A 91 -6.02 5.11 9.03
N ARG A 92 -5.01 4.24 8.90
CA ARG A 92 -4.18 4.15 7.70
C ARG A 92 -4.99 3.69 6.49
N GLN A 93 -5.89 2.74 6.68
CA GLN A 93 -6.80 2.29 5.62
C GLN A 93 -7.75 3.40 5.16
N ALA A 94 -8.35 4.14 6.10
CA ALA A 94 -9.20 5.29 5.78
C ALA A 94 -8.40 6.39 5.05
N TYR A 95 -7.15 6.62 5.44
CA TYR A 95 -6.26 7.58 4.80
C TYR A 95 -5.84 7.13 3.39
N LEU A 96 -5.51 5.85 3.19
CA LEU A 96 -5.27 5.29 1.86
C LEU A 96 -6.50 5.49 0.96
N HIS A 97 -7.68 5.14 1.46
CA HIS A 97 -8.92 5.31 0.71
C HIS A 97 -9.17 6.78 0.34
N SER A 98 -8.92 7.72 1.26
CA SER A 98 -9.08 9.15 0.96
C SER A 98 -8.10 9.61 -0.13
N LEU A 99 -6.84 9.15 -0.11
CA LEU A 99 -5.86 9.43 -1.16
C LEU A 99 -6.31 8.90 -2.52
N LEU A 100 -6.81 7.66 -2.57
CA LEU A 100 -7.26 7.02 -3.81
C LEU A 100 -8.46 7.75 -4.44
N VAL A 101 -9.35 8.31 -3.63
CA VAL A 101 -10.52 9.09 -4.08
C VAL A 101 -10.15 10.52 -4.45
N GLN A 102 -9.31 11.18 -3.64
CA GLN A 102 -9.01 12.61 -3.78
C GLN A 102 -7.99 12.90 -4.87
N LEU A 103 -7.01 12.02 -5.08
CA LEU A 103 -5.98 12.26 -6.07
C LEU A 103 -6.59 12.13 -7.47
N PRO A 104 -6.74 13.25 -8.22
CA PRO A 104 -7.20 13.16 -9.58
C PRO A 104 -6.19 12.33 -10.37
N PRO A 105 -6.62 11.54 -11.37
CA PRO A 105 -5.72 10.73 -12.20
C PRO A 105 -4.71 11.56 -13.02
N PHE A 106 -4.67 12.89 -12.88
CA PHE A 106 -3.85 13.79 -13.70
C PHE A 106 -3.17 14.88 -12.85
N SER A 107 -1.87 14.75 -12.58
CA SER A 107 -1.04 15.87 -12.09
C SER A 107 -0.37 16.67 -13.22
N LEU A 108 -0.59 16.27 -14.47
CA LEU A 108 -0.08 16.94 -15.66
C LEU A 108 -0.85 18.26 -15.93
N SER A 109 -0.18 19.23 -16.56
CA SER A 109 -0.83 20.47 -17.01
C SER A 109 -2.00 20.15 -17.95
N GLN A 110 -3.02 21.00 -18.06
CA GLN A 110 -4.15 20.74 -18.98
C GLN A 110 -3.71 20.46 -20.44
N GLN A 111 -2.59 21.05 -20.88
CA GLN A 111 -2.00 20.80 -22.20
C GLN A 111 -1.34 19.42 -22.30
N ASP A 112 -0.59 19.00 -21.28
CA ASP A 112 0.00 17.67 -21.23
C ASP A 112 -1.07 16.57 -21.12
N LYS A 113 -2.26 16.89 -20.56
CA LYS A 113 -3.42 15.98 -20.55
C LYS A 113 -3.96 15.68 -21.95
N ALA A 114 -3.96 16.66 -22.85
CA ALA A 114 -4.37 16.45 -24.24
C ALA A 114 -3.38 15.52 -25.00
N HIS A 115 -2.12 15.47 -24.55
CA HIS A 115 -1.06 14.70 -25.19
C HIS A 115 -0.23 13.92 -24.17
N LEU A 116 -0.80 12.88 -23.54
CA LEU A 116 -0.11 12.03 -22.55
C LEU A 116 1.18 11.36 -23.09
N ARG A 117 1.33 11.26 -24.41
CA ARG A 117 2.51 10.74 -25.11
C ARG A 117 3.53 11.82 -25.49
N SER A 118 3.29 13.09 -25.17
CA SER A 118 4.20 14.20 -25.48
C SER A 118 5.55 14.03 -24.77
N ASN A 119 6.61 14.57 -25.36
CA ASN A 119 7.94 14.54 -24.74
C ASN A 119 7.96 15.26 -23.38
N SER A 120 7.17 16.34 -23.23
CA SER A 120 6.98 17.05 -21.96
C SER A 120 6.40 16.13 -20.87
N ALA A 121 5.29 15.44 -21.18
CA ALA A 121 4.66 14.50 -20.25
C ALA A 121 5.61 13.35 -19.87
N ARG A 122 6.35 12.80 -20.83
CA ARG A 122 7.37 11.76 -20.57
C ARG A 122 8.47 12.25 -19.65
N GLN A 123 9.01 13.44 -19.92
CA GLN A 123 10.07 14.04 -19.11
C GLN A 123 9.60 14.33 -17.69
N ARG A 124 8.36 14.81 -17.52
CA ARG A 124 7.78 15.03 -16.20
C ARG A 124 7.64 13.72 -15.42
N ARG A 125 7.12 12.66 -16.04
CA ARG A 125 7.03 11.33 -15.42
C ARG A 125 8.39 10.80 -14.96
N LEU A 126 9.40 10.96 -15.82
CA LEU A 126 10.78 10.61 -15.50
C LEU A 126 11.29 11.37 -14.27
N GLN A 127 11.11 12.69 -14.25
CA GLN A 127 11.58 13.57 -13.17
C GLN A 127 10.89 13.28 -11.83
N ASP A 128 9.57 13.11 -11.83
CA ASP A 128 8.80 12.85 -10.62
C ASP A 128 9.13 11.47 -10.05
N LEU A 129 9.23 10.44 -10.90
CA LEU A 129 9.66 9.10 -10.48
C LEU A 129 11.10 9.12 -9.94
N GLN A 130 11.99 9.90 -10.55
CA GLN A 130 13.37 10.06 -10.06
C GLN A 130 13.41 10.75 -8.69
N THR A 131 12.60 11.79 -8.49
CA THR A 131 12.49 12.48 -7.20
C THR A 131 11.98 11.55 -6.11
N PHE A 132 10.94 10.76 -6.43
CA PHE A 132 10.39 9.74 -5.54
C PHE A 132 11.43 8.67 -5.17
N CYS A 133 12.16 8.13 -6.16
CA CYS A 133 13.22 7.15 -5.92
C CYS A 133 14.34 7.75 -5.05
N LYS A 134 14.78 8.98 -5.31
CA LYS A 134 15.81 9.64 -4.48
C LYS A 134 15.39 9.78 -3.02
N ARG A 135 14.10 10.06 -2.77
CA ARG A 135 13.55 10.24 -1.43
C ARG A 135 13.45 8.93 -0.65
N PHE A 136 12.94 7.86 -1.27
CA PHE A 136 12.57 6.65 -0.55
C PHE A 136 13.48 5.43 -0.81
N CYS A 137 14.25 5.38 -1.91
CA CYS A 137 15.20 4.29 -2.17
C CYS A 137 16.51 4.44 -1.39
N THR A 138 16.46 4.86 -0.12
CA THR A 138 17.65 4.98 0.72
C THR A 138 18.03 3.62 1.33
N PRO A 139 19.31 3.40 1.69
CA PRO A 139 19.71 2.17 2.36
C PRO A 139 18.97 1.89 3.67
N SER A 140 18.58 2.96 4.40
CA SER A 140 17.86 2.89 5.67
C SER A 140 16.38 2.55 5.51
N ASN A 141 15.76 2.88 4.38
CA ASN A 141 14.36 2.57 4.13
C ASN A 141 14.21 1.19 3.47
N ILE A 142 14.35 0.15 4.29
CA ILE A 142 14.26 -1.24 3.82
C ILE A 142 12.80 -1.63 3.55
N GLY A 143 11.86 -1.07 4.31
CA GLY A 143 10.44 -1.40 4.23
C GLY A 143 9.84 -1.19 2.85
N VAL A 144 10.26 -0.13 2.13
CA VAL A 144 9.69 0.22 0.80
C VAL A 144 10.27 -0.60 -0.36
N ARG A 145 11.31 -1.41 -0.12
CA ARG A 145 12.00 -2.18 -1.18
C ARG A 145 11.07 -3.12 -1.95
N PRO A 146 10.13 -3.86 -1.30
CA PRO A 146 9.20 -4.70 -2.01
C PRO A 146 8.41 -3.92 -3.08
N PHE A 147 7.90 -2.73 -2.74
CA PHE A 147 7.16 -1.87 -3.67
C PHE A 147 8.00 -1.51 -4.90
N PHE A 148 9.22 -1.00 -4.69
CA PHE A 148 10.10 -0.61 -5.79
C PHE A 148 10.56 -1.80 -6.64
N ALA A 149 10.79 -2.95 -6.01
CA ALA A 149 11.16 -4.17 -6.71
C ALA A 149 10.03 -4.64 -7.64
N ALA A 150 8.79 -4.64 -7.15
CA ALA A 150 7.63 -4.99 -7.95
C ALA A 150 7.38 -3.99 -9.09
N LEU A 151 7.41 -2.68 -8.79
CA LEU A 151 7.23 -1.63 -9.80
C LEU A 151 8.28 -1.72 -10.91
N LYS A 152 9.56 -1.96 -10.57
CA LYS A 152 10.60 -2.13 -11.58
C LYS A 152 10.34 -3.35 -12.46
N ARG A 153 10.00 -4.49 -11.87
CA ARG A 153 9.74 -5.72 -12.62
C ARG A 153 8.53 -5.57 -13.54
N LEU A 154 7.49 -4.89 -13.07
CA LEU A 154 6.31 -4.55 -13.86
C LEU A 154 6.68 -3.69 -15.08
N LEU A 155 7.47 -2.63 -14.90
CA LEU A 155 7.93 -1.76 -15.98
C LEU A 155 8.88 -2.48 -16.96
N GLU A 156 9.80 -3.30 -16.45
CA GLU A 156 10.69 -4.14 -17.27
C GLU A 156 9.89 -5.16 -18.10
N ALA A 157 8.90 -5.81 -17.49
CA ALA A 157 8.03 -6.76 -18.16
C ALA A 157 7.21 -6.07 -19.26
N GLN A 158 6.60 -4.91 -18.97
CA GLN A 158 5.85 -4.13 -19.95
C GLN A 158 6.74 -3.61 -21.10
N SER A 159 8.02 -3.33 -20.82
CA SER A 159 8.96 -2.93 -21.86
C SER A 159 9.37 -4.07 -22.79
N SER A 160 9.11 -5.32 -22.39
CA SER A 160 9.41 -6.51 -23.17
C SER A 160 8.22 -6.92 -24.02
N ASP A 161 8.45 -7.27 -25.28
CA ASP A 161 7.41 -7.80 -26.18
C ASP A 161 6.93 -9.23 -25.79
N ARG A 162 7.44 -9.78 -24.68
CA ARG A 162 7.12 -11.13 -24.19
C ARG A 162 5.79 -11.22 -23.45
N TYR A 163 5.36 -10.15 -22.80
CA TYR A 163 4.28 -10.19 -21.81
C TYR A 163 3.10 -9.29 -22.21
N GLY A 164 2.31 -9.69 -23.21
CA GLY A 164 1.08 -8.97 -23.58
C GLY A 164 1.29 -7.49 -23.92
N ARG A 165 0.20 -6.73 -24.06
CA ARG A 165 0.26 -5.26 -24.21
C ARG A 165 -0.14 -4.51 -22.94
N ARG A 166 -0.72 -5.18 -21.94
CA ARG A 166 -1.30 -4.52 -20.78
C ARG A 166 -1.19 -5.40 -19.53
N LEU A 167 -0.18 -5.10 -18.72
CA LEU A 167 0.05 -5.82 -17.47
C LEU A 167 -0.83 -5.31 -16.33
N GLN A 168 -1.27 -6.25 -15.49
CA GLN A 168 -1.99 -5.99 -14.26
C GLN A 168 -1.13 -6.38 -13.07
N TRP A 169 -1.02 -5.48 -12.09
CA TRP A 169 -0.32 -5.67 -10.84
C TRP A 169 -1.32 -5.80 -9.71
N LEU A 170 -1.38 -6.99 -9.11
CA LEU A 170 -2.11 -7.23 -7.86
C LEU A 170 -1.20 -6.80 -6.71
N LEU A 171 -1.51 -5.66 -6.11
CA LEU A 171 -0.78 -5.04 -5.01
C LEU A 171 -1.59 -5.15 -3.73
N ASP A 172 -0.98 -5.68 -2.69
CA ASP A 172 -1.53 -5.65 -1.33
C ASP A 172 -1.43 -4.24 -0.74
N ASP A 173 -2.53 -3.72 -0.21
CA ASP A 173 -2.59 -2.43 0.47
C ASP A 173 -1.63 -2.33 1.64
N ALA A 174 -1.32 -3.44 2.32
CA ALA A 174 -0.34 -3.46 3.41
C ALA A 174 1.02 -2.92 2.94
N VAL A 175 1.39 -3.14 1.68
CA VAL A 175 2.63 -2.60 1.10
C VAL A 175 2.62 -1.08 1.06
N LEU A 176 1.45 -0.45 0.87
CA LEU A 176 1.33 1.01 0.90
C LEU A 176 1.20 1.54 2.34
N MET A 177 0.48 0.82 3.21
CA MET A 177 0.12 1.29 4.56
C MET A 177 1.22 1.03 5.60
N GLU A 178 1.99 -0.04 5.46
CA GLU A 178 2.98 -0.45 6.47
C GLU A 178 4.40 0.00 6.10
N THR A 179 4.67 0.17 4.81
CA THR A 179 6.02 0.48 4.35
C THR A 179 6.24 1.98 4.25
N GLY A 180 7.34 2.48 4.82
CA GLY A 180 7.78 3.87 4.62
C GLY A 180 6.92 4.98 5.24
N GLY A 181 5.81 4.65 5.92
CA GLY A 181 4.93 5.60 6.62
C GLY A 181 3.99 6.39 5.70
N ASP A 182 3.20 7.30 6.30
CA ASP A 182 2.12 8.03 5.62
C ASP A 182 2.63 8.89 4.44
N ASP A 183 3.82 9.48 4.57
CA ASP A 183 4.48 10.26 3.51
C ASP A 183 4.88 9.40 2.30
N PHE A 184 5.35 8.17 2.55
CA PHE A 184 5.58 7.20 1.48
C PHE A 184 4.27 6.80 0.83
N MET A 185 3.24 6.47 1.62
CA MET A 185 1.93 6.08 1.10
C MET A 185 1.35 7.14 0.16
N GLN A 186 1.32 8.40 0.60
CA GLN A 186 0.86 9.53 -0.21
C GLN A 186 1.67 9.66 -1.51
N SER A 187 3.00 9.62 -1.40
CA SER A 187 3.89 9.76 -2.56
C SER A 187 3.76 8.58 -3.53
N ALA A 188 3.59 7.36 -3.02
CA ALA A 188 3.42 6.15 -3.82
C ALA A 188 2.09 6.18 -4.59
N VAL A 189 0.98 6.52 -3.93
CA VAL A 189 -0.31 6.68 -4.61
C VAL A 189 -0.26 7.79 -5.65
N TYR A 190 0.39 8.92 -5.34
CA TYR A 190 0.61 10.01 -6.30
C TYR A 190 1.39 9.52 -7.54
N ILE A 191 2.48 8.77 -7.33
CA ILE A 191 3.28 8.22 -8.44
C ILE A 191 2.46 7.25 -9.28
N LEU A 192 1.71 6.34 -8.67
CA LEU A 192 0.91 5.37 -9.43
C LEU A 192 -0.22 6.05 -10.19
N LYS A 193 -1.05 6.87 -9.54
CA LYS A 193 -2.25 7.48 -10.16
C LYS A 193 -1.93 8.69 -11.01
N ALA A 194 -1.19 9.66 -10.47
CA ALA A 194 -1.11 10.99 -11.06
C ALA A 194 0.10 11.18 -11.98
N VAL A 195 1.14 10.36 -11.82
CA VAL A 195 2.37 10.40 -12.63
C VAL A 195 2.37 9.28 -13.66
N LEU A 196 2.29 8.02 -13.24
CA LEU A 196 2.33 6.87 -14.14
C LEU A 196 0.97 6.54 -14.77
N HIS A 197 -0.11 7.14 -14.27
CA HIS A 197 -1.48 6.96 -14.76
C HIS A 197 -1.93 5.50 -14.73
N PHE A 198 -1.51 4.75 -13.70
CA PHE A 198 -2.02 3.40 -13.50
C PHE A 198 -3.51 3.47 -13.19
N GLU A 199 -4.26 2.62 -13.87
CA GLU A 199 -5.69 2.50 -13.67
C GLU A 199 -5.95 1.56 -12.49
N GLU A 200 -6.56 2.09 -11.45
CA GLU A 200 -7.03 1.31 -10.30
C GLU A 200 -8.35 0.62 -10.68
N ASN A 201 -8.36 -0.70 -10.65
CA ASN A 201 -9.59 -1.48 -10.75
C ASN A 201 -10.14 -1.76 -9.34
N LYS A 202 -11.40 -2.21 -9.27
CA LYS A 202 -12.06 -2.52 -7.98
C LYS A 202 -11.19 -3.42 -7.10
N PRO A 203 -11.09 -3.13 -5.78
CA PRO A 203 -10.38 -3.99 -4.85
C PRO A 203 -10.99 -5.38 -4.86
N LEU A 204 -10.13 -6.39 -4.81
CA LEU A 204 -10.51 -7.78 -4.64
C LEU A 204 -10.31 -8.13 -3.17
N ASP A 205 -11.35 -8.69 -2.55
CA ASP A 205 -11.15 -9.36 -1.28
C ASP A 205 -10.43 -10.68 -1.55
N ARG A 206 -9.39 -10.98 -0.76
CA ARG A 206 -8.71 -12.26 -0.84
C ARG A 206 -9.69 -13.41 -0.55
N ALA A 207 -10.73 -13.19 0.26
CA ALA A 207 -11.80 -14.16 0.48
C ALA A 207 -12.57 -14.49 -0.83
N THR A 208 -12.88 -13.48 -1.65
CA THR A 208 -13.50 -13.69 -2.98
C THR A 208 -12.60 -14.40 -3.99
N LEU A 209 -11.30 -14.51 -3.73
CA LEU A 209 -10.37 -15.30 -4.55
C LEU A 209 -10.28 -16.77 -4.13
N ASN A 210 -10.98 -17.17 -3.05
CA ASN A 210 -10.95 -18.54 -2.53
C ASN A 210 -12.38 -19.08 -2.29
N PRO A 211 -13.11 -19.49 -3.35
CA PRO A 211 -14.51 -19.91 -3.27
C PRO A 211 -14.77 -21.20 -2.47
N PHE A 212 -13.74 -21.84 -1.93
CA PHE A 212 -13.84 -23.07 -1.12
C PHE A 212 -13.76 -22.84 0.39
N SER A 213 -13.75 -21.57 0.84
CA SER A 213 -13.63 -21.25 2.28
C SER A 213 -14.95 -21.40 3.05
N ASP A 214 -16.08 -21.61 2.36
CA ASP A 214 -17.42 -21.62 2.95
C ASP A 214 -17.85 -22.96 3.59
N GLU A 215 -17.06 -24.05 3.47
CA GLU A 215 -17.50 -25.39 3.95
C GLU A 215 -17.04 -25.80 5.36
N ILE A 216 -16.38 -24.93 6.13
CA ILE A 216 -16.17 -25.16 7.57
C ILE A 216 -16.53 -23.91 8.39
N SER A 217 -17.71 -23.33 8.12
CA SER A 217 -18.35 -22.43 9.08
C SER A 217 -19.44 -23.19 9.84
N THR A 218 -19.00 -23.96 10.83
CA THR A 218 -19.88 -24.44 11.91
C THR A 218 -20.45 -23.23 12.64
N LYS A 219 -21.73 -22.95 12.40
CA LYS A 219 -22.71 -22.14 13.18
C LYS A 219 -22.18 -20.90 13.94
N PRO A 220 -22.77 -19.70 13.74
CA PRO A 220 -22.38 -18.52 14.49
C PRO A 220 -22.74 -18.69 15.97
N ASN A 221 -21.72 -18.69 16.84
CA ASN A 221 -21.92 -18.48 18.27
C ASN A 221 -21.95 -16.96 18.51
N GLU A 222 -23.02 -16.48 19.10
CA GLU A 222 -23.44 -15.07 19.15
C GLU A 222 -22.66 -14.22 20.19
N GLN A 223 -21.37 -14.49 20.44
CA GLN A 223 -20.62 -13.85 21.54
C GLN A 223 -19.22 -13.30 21.25
N ASP A 224 -18.70 -13.36 20.02
CA ASP A 224 -17.37 -12.79 19.72
C ASP A 224 -17.47 -11.68 18.64
N THR A 225 -17.90 -10.48 19.03
CA THR A 225 -17.60 -9.25 18.26
C THR A 225 -16.18 -8.78 18.58
N GLU A 226 -15.16 -9.57 18.27
CA GLU A 226 -13.76 -9.12 18.29
C GLU A 226 -12.99 -9.79 17.16
N GLY A 227 -12.51 -8.97 16.22
CA GLY A 227 -11.73 -9.41 15.07
C GLY A 227 -12.38 -8.93 13.78
N VAL A 228 -12.26 -7.63 13.50
CA VAL A 228 -12.22 -7.23 12.08
C VAL A 228 -10.96 -7.91 11.56
N GLU A 229 -11.14 -9.09 10.96
CA GLU A 229 -10.08 -9.73 10.20
C GLU A 229 -9.55 -8.66 9.25
N ASN A 230 -8.26 -8.36 9.36
CA ASN A 230 -7.53 -7.59 8.36
C ASN A 230 -7.57 -8.42 7.07
N SER A 231 -8.71 -8.43 6.39
CA SER A 231 -8.84 -9.03 5.08
C SER A 231 -7.86 -8.26 4.21
N GLU A 232 -6.79 -8.95 3.82
CA GLU A 232 -5.74 -8.43 2.97
C GLU A 232 -6.40 -7.90 1.68
N ILE A 233 -6.54 -6.59 1.58
CA ILE A 233 -7.19 -5.95 0.45
C ILE A 233 -6.17 -5.93 -0.69
N LEU A 234 -6.47 -6.68 -1.74
CA LEU A 234 -5.66 -6.70 -2.94
C LEU A 234 -6.25 -5.76 -3.97
N ARG A 235 -5.48 -4.76 -4.42
CA ARG A 235 -5.86 -3.85 -5.50
C ARG A 235 -5.19 -4.23 -6.81
N ILE A 236 -5.94 -4.16 -7.89
CA ILE A 236 -5.39 -4.34 -9.23
C ILE A 236 -5.05 -2.97 -9.81
N TRP A 237 -3.78 -2.79 -10.13
CA TRP A 237 -3.25 -1.65 -10.85
C TRP A 237 -2.90 -2.05 -12.27
N THR A 238 -3.47 -1.36 -13.25
CA THR A 238 -3.26 -1.67 -14.66
C THR A 238 -2.38 -0.61 -15.30
N ILE A 239 -1.32 -1.03 -15.99
CA ILE A 239 -0.50 -0.08 -16.75
C ILE A 239 -1.36 0.51 -17.88
N PRO A 240 -1.33 1.83 -18.10
CA PRO A 240 -2.14 2.45 -19.13
C PRO A 240 -1.56 2.22 -20.52
N ALA A 241 -2.43 2.12 -21.52
CA ALA A 241 -2.04 1.83 -22.91
C ALA A 241 -1.20 2.94 -23.59
N HIS A 242 -1.13 4.14 -22.99
CA HIS A 242 -0.32 5.23 -23.54
C HIS A 242 1.16 5.14 -23.15
N LEU A 243 1.52 4.37 -22.10
CA LEU A 243 2.88 4.21 -21.64
C LEU A 243 3.61 3.22 -22.57
N GLY A 244 4.48 3.75 -23.44
CA GLY A 244 5.14 2.94 -24.47
C GLY A 244 6.33 2.13 -23.93
N ASN A 245 6.70 1.04 -24.62
CA ASN A 245 7.75 0.11 -24.19
C ASN A 245 9.10 0.79 -23.89
N LEU A 246 9.53 1.73 -24.75
CA LEU A 246 10.77 2.49 -24.56
C LEU A 246 10.71 3.40 -23.32
N GLU A 247 9.54 3.94 -23.02
CA GLU A 247 9.32 4.77 -21.85
C GLU A 247 9.32 3.92 -20.57
N CYS A 248 8.63 2.78 -20.57
CA CYS A 248 8.69 1.81 -19.48
C CYS A 248 10.13 1.37 -19.18
N ALA A 249 10.93 1.08 -20.22
CA ALA A 249 12.34 0.76 -20.06
C ALA A 249 13.14 1.91 -19.44
N SER A 250 12.84 3.16 -19.82
CA SER A 250 13.50 4.35 -19.28
C SER A 250 13.14 4.58 -17.81
N LEU A 251 11.87 4.44 -17.45
CA LEU A 251 11.38 4.54 -16.07
C LEU A 251 11.96 3.42 -15.17
N ALA A 252 12.02 2.19 -15.67
CA ALA A 252 12.60 1.06 -14.95
C ALA A 252 14.08 1.27 -14.58
N ARG A 253 14.84 1.94 -15.45
CA ARG A 253 16.27 2.25 -15.20
C ARG A 253 16.49 3.23 -14.05
N ILE A 254 15.50 4.07 -13.73
CA ILE A 254 15.59 5.03 -12.61
C ILE A 254 15.61 4.30 -11.28
N ILE A 255 14.88 3.18 -11.17
CA ILE A 255 14.76 2.44 -9.93
C ILE A 255 16.11 1.75 -9.63
N PRO A 256 16.79 2.12 -8.53
CA PRO A 256 18.12 1.61 -8.24
C PRO A 256 18.16 0.09 -8.10
N SER A 257 19.30 -0.53 -8.41
CA SER A 257 19.45 -1.99 -8.27
C SER A 257 19.55 -2.45 -6.81
N HIS A 258 19.98 -1.58 -5.87
CA HIS A 258 20.15 -1.95 -4.46
C HIS A 258 18.84 -2.11 -3.69
N VAL A 259 17.73 -1.55 -4.19
CA VAL A 259 16.40 -1.79 -3.62
C VAL A 259 15.80 -3.12 -4.08
N LEU A 260 16.42 -3.77 -5.07
CA LEU A 260 16.00 -5.10 -5.49
C LEU A 260 16.54 -6.14 -4.52
N PRO A 261 15.75 -7.20 -4.22
CA PRO A 261 16.28 -8.34 -3.50
C PRO A 261 17.50 -8.87 -4.26
N LYS A 262 18.62 -9.07 -3.56
CA LYS A 262 19.77 -9.77 -4.13
C LYS A 262 19.24 -11.12 -4.60
N ARG A 263 19.35 -11.42 -5.90
CA ARG A 263 19.01 -12.74 -6.42
C ARG A 263 19.91 -13.75 -5.72
N GLY A 264 19.40 -14.36 -4.65
CA GLY A 264 20.02 -15.55 -4.09
C GLY A 264 20.03 -16.62 -5.19
N LYS A 265 21.14 -17.34 -5.34
CA LYS A 265 21.14 -18.58 -6.12
C LYS A 265 20.15 -19.53 -5.43
N GLY A 266 18.94 -19.68 -5.96
CA GLY A 266 18.07 -20.81 -5.66
C GLY A 266 16.84 -20.62 -4.76
N SER A 267 16.30 -19.41 -4.56
CA SER A 267 14.99 -19.29 -3.89
C SER A 267 14.08 -18.30 -4.63
N SER A 268 13.09 -18.84 -5.33
CA SER A 268 11.86 -18.11 -5.62
C SER A 268 11.06 -18.08 -4.31
N PRO A 269 10.67 -16.91 -3.79
CA PRO A 269 9.96 -16.85 -2.53
C PRO A 269 8.58 -17.48 -2.71
N ALA A 270 8.42 -18.69 -2.19
CA ALA A 270 7.15 -19.39 -2.13
C ALA A 270 6.24 -18.69 -1.11
N TYR A 271 5.43 -17.74 -1.57
CA TYR A 271 4.31 -17.22 -0.78
C TYR A 271 3.01 -17.48 -1.53
N ALA A 272 2.23 -18.43 -0.99
CA ALA A 272 0.81 -18.66 -1.25
C ALA A 272 0.38 -19.16 -2.67
N ASN A 273 0.97 -20.26 -3.13
CA ASN A 273 0.58 -20.99 -4.36
C ASN A 273 -0.72 -21.85 -4.25
N GLY A 274 -1.64 -21.54 -3.33
CA GLY A 274 -2.81 -22.40 -3.09
C GLY A 274 -4.10 -21.98 -3.80
N ALA A 275 -4.44 -20.69 -3.73
CA ALA A 275 -5.78 -20.20 -4.07
C ALA A 275 -5.90 -19.69 -5.52
N LEU A 276 -4.84 -19.11 -6.08
CA LEU A 276 -4.89 -18.43 -7.39
C LEU A 276 -4.74 -19.35 -8.60
N ASP A 277 -4.10 -20.52 -8.44
CA ASP A 277 -3.88 -21.49 -9.52
C ASP A 277 -5.13 -22.35 -9.82
N ARG A 278 -6.17 -22.27 -8.96
CA ARG A 278 -7.38 -23.10 -9.06
C ARG A 278 -8.56 -22.42 -9.76
N LEU A 279 -8.58 -21.08 -9.82
CA LEU A 279 -9.61 -20.32 -10.56
C LEU A 279 -9.40 -20.36 -12.09
N ALA A 280 -8.26 -20.86 -12.57
CA ALA A 280 -7.99 -21.03 -14.00
C ALA A 280 -8.60 -22.32 -14.59
N ARG A 281 -9.38 -23.11 -13.82
CA ARG A 281 -9.86 -24.43 -14.26
C ARG A 281 -11.33 -24.56 -14.61
N ASP A 282 -12.20 -23.61 -14.24
CA ASP A 282 -13.66 -23.87 -14.31
C ASP A 282 -14.48 -22.99 -15.29
N ASP A 283 -13.87 -22.18 -16.17
CA ASP A 283 -14.59 -21.51 -17.27
C ASP A 283 -13.85 -21.66 -18.62
N GLU A 284 -14.42 -22.42 -19.56
CA GLU A 284 -13.83 -22.76 -20.87
C GLU A 284 -13.63 -21.59 -21.87
N GLU A 285 -13.84 -20.33 -21.49
CA GLU A 285 -13.68 -19.17 -22.41
C GLU A 285 -12.68 -18.09 -21.95
N GLN A 286 -12.03 -18.21 -20.79
CA GLN A 286 -11.01 -17.25 -20.37
C GLN A 286 -9.61 -17.69 -20.78
N GLN A 287 -9.04 -17.01 -21.78
CA GLN A 287 -7.63 -17.13 -22.16
C GLN A 287 -6.75 -17.14 -20.90
N SER A 288 -6.09 -18.27 -20.64
CA SER A 288 -5.32 -18.55 -19.43
C SER A 288 -4.38 -17.38 -19.10
N LEU A 289 -4.74 -16.58 -18.10
CA LEU A 289 -3.90 -15.52 -17.56
C LEU A 289 -2.72 -16.18 -16.84
N SER A 290 -1.53 -16.06 -17.40
CA SER A 290 -0.30 -16.45 -16.73
C SER A 290 0.01 -15.48 -15.58
N ILE A 291 0.42 -16.05 -14.45
CA ILE A 291 0.72 -15.31 -13.22
C ILE A 291 2.21 -15.41 -12.93
N VAL A 292 2.86 -14.28 -12.62
CA VAL A 292 4.23 -14.22 -12.13
C VAL A 292 4.20 -13.64 -10.72
N GLU A 293 4.69 -14.40 -9.75
CA GLU A 293 4.77 -13.94 -8.36
C GLU A 293 5.83 -12.84 -8.21
N LEU A 294 5.49 -11.80 -7.47
CA LEU A 294 6.35 -10.70 -7.07
C LEU A 294 6.44 -10.66 -5.53
N PRO A 295 7.49 -10.06 -4.95
CA PRO A 295 7.60 -9.95 -3.48
C PRO A 295 6.43 -9.21 -2.78
N THR A 296 5.58 -8.49 -3.52
CA THR A 296 4.45 -7.70 -2.99
C THR A 296 3.09 -8.14 -3.53
N GLY A 297 3.01 -9.32 -4.15
CA GLY A 297 1.78 -9.81 -4.76
C GLY A 297 2.04 -10.56 -6.06
N SER A 298 1.17 -10.37 -7.04
CA SER A 298 1.21 -11.16 -8.28
C SER A 298 1.03 -10.27 -9.50
N LEU A 299 1.83 -10.53 -10.53
CA LEU A 299 1.69 -9.96 -11.85
C LEU A 299 0.80 -10.89 -12.68
N ARG A 300 -0.35 -10.39 -13.17
CA ARG A 300 -1.20 -11.13 -14.11
C ARG A 300 -0.95 -10.62 -15.52
N TYR A 301 -0.78 -11.53 -16.46
CA TYR A 301 -0.68 -11.23 -17.89
C TYR A 301 -1.32 -12.30 -18.74
N ALA A 302 -2.03 -11.90 -19.79
CA ALA A 302 -2.42 -12.81 -20.85
C ALA A 302 -1.21 -13.06 -21.76
N PRO A 303 -0.88 -14.31 -22.13
CA PRO A 303 -0.01 -14.58 -23.27
C PRO A 303 -0.57 -13.86 -24.50
N LEU A 304 0.28 -13.38 -25.42
CA LEU A 304 -0.21 -12.98 -26.74
C LEU A 304 -0.80 -14.22 -27.43
N THR A 305 -2.10 -14.45 -27.25
CA THR A 305 -2.84 -15.24 -28.22
C THR A 305 -3.03 -14.33 -29.43
N THR A 306 -2.78 -14.87 -30.62
CA THR A 306 -2.95 -14.20 -31.92
C THR A 306 -4.36 -13.66 -32.16
N ALA A 307 -5.32 -13.92 -31.26
CA ALA A 307 -6.73 -13.56 -31.37
C ALA A 307 -7.15 -12.28 -30.61
N SER A 308 -6.36 -11.76 -29.66
CA SER A 308 -6.72 -10.51 -28.94
C SER A 308 -6.12 -9.26 -29.60
N ARG A 309 -6.25 -9.19 -30.93
CA ARG A 309 -5.79 -8.03 -31.71
C ARG A 309 -6.92 -7.04 -32.04
N ASP A 310 -8.19 -7.44 -31.92
CA ASP A 310 -9.28 -6.75 -32.63
C ASP A 310 -10.58 -6.41 -31.85
N ALA A 311 -10.78 -6.81 -30.59
CA ALA A 311 -12.12 -6.60 -29.99
C ALA A 311 -12.43 -5.14 -29.59
N ASP A 312 -11.45 -4.37 -29.10
CA ASP A 312 -11.69 -3.01 -28.56
C ASP A 312 -10.80 -1.89 -29.15
N TYR A 313 -10.11 -2.13 -30.27
CA TYR A 313 -9.25 -1.13 -30.91
C TYR A 313 -9.93 -0.45 -32.11
N ARG A 314 -10.87 0.47 -31.86
CA ARG A 314 -11.39 1.41 -32.89
C ARG A 314 -10.49 2.64 -33.01
N GLY A 315 -9.30 2.42 -33.55
CA GLY A 315 -8.32 3.46 -33.84
C GLY A 315 -7.24 2.92 -34.76
N GLY A 316 -7.65 2.26 -35.85
CA GLY A 316 -6.72 1.64 -36.78
C GLY A 316 -5.76 2.65 -37.38
N TRP A 317 -4.58 2.19 -37.83
CA TRP A 317 -3.60 3.01 -38.55
C TRP A 317 -4.18 3.80 -39.75
N ILE A 318 -5.35 3.40 -40.26
CA ILE A 318 -6.11 4.09 -41.30
C ILE A 318 -6.69 5.40 -40.77
N GLU A 319 -7.14 5.49 -39.52
CA GLU A 319 -7.54 6.77 -38.93
C GLU A 319 -6.34 7.70 -38.72
N TRP A 320 -5.17 7.16 -38.39
CA TRP A 320 -3.92 7.94 -38.36
C TRP A 320 -3.50 8.43 -39.75
N ILE A 321 -3.67 7.61 -40.80
CA ILE A 321 -3.43 8.01 -42.18
C ILE A 321 -4.46 9.04 -42.66
N ILE A 322 -5.75 8.88 -42.31
CA ILE A 322 -6.80 9.84 -42.66
C ILE A 322 -6.55 11.18 -41.95
N ASP A 323 -6.20 11.16 -40.67
CA ASP A 323 -5.91 12.38 -39.90
C ASP A 323 -4.60 13.06 -40.38
N TRP A 324 -3.61 12.27 -40.79
CA TRP A 324 -2.39 12.77 -41.45
C TRP A 324 -2.68 13.38 -42.82
N VAL A 325 -3.49 12.74 -43.68
CA VAL A 325 -3.86 13.25 -45.00
C VAL A 325 -4.74 14.51 -44.90
N VAL A 326 -5.72 14.53 -43.99
CA VAL A 326 -6.58 15.70 -43.76
C VAL A 326 -5.79 16.87 -43.19
N SER A 327 -4.81 16.61 -42.33
CA SER A 327 -3.91 17.65 -41.80
C SER A 327 -2.92 18.16 -42.86
N PHE A 328 -2.45 17.30 -43.77
CA PHE A 328 -1.51 17.68 -44.83
C PHE A 328 -2.17 18.52 -45.94
N VAL A 329 -3.44 18.27 -46.27
CA VAL A 329 -4.21 19.04 -47.27
C VAL A 329 -4.66 20.41 -46.74
N ARG A 330 -4.65 20.65 -45.43
CA ARG A 330 -4.97 21.96 -44.84
C ARG A 330 -3.78 22.93 -44.76
N ILE A 331 -2.56 22.47 -45.02
CA ILE A 331 -1.32 23.24 -44.85
C ILE A 331 -0.71 23.66 -46.21
N HIS A 332 -1.32 23.26 -47.33
CA HIS A 332 -0.96 23.66 -48.69
C HIS A 332 -2.17 24.17 -49.47
#